data_AF-A0A939ZNA5-F1
#
_entry.id   AF-A0A939ZNA5-F1
#
_cell.length_a   1.000
_cell.length_b   1.000
_cell.length_c   1.000
_cell.angle_alpha   90.00
_cell.angle_beta   90.00
_cell.angle_gamma   90.00
#
_symmetry.space_group_name_H-M   'P 1'
#
loop_
_entity.id
_entity.type
_entity.pdbx_description
1 polymer ?
#
loop_
_entity_poly.entity_id
_entity_poly.type
_entity_poly.pdbx_seq_one_letter_code
_entity_poly.pdbx_strand_id
1 'polypeptide(L)'
;MFPVVLTLFVCFNAQALEYSDLTSVMTEMGYFESSKNEGTTSFRSLLIPVGGRAESLGSAYTGLCDDAGYINYNAAASCILGETQASAFHNSWIADSKMDTLVYTTRINNLGFGFQAGCLYLPFTEYNLFGERVNASYYTESNIAANISYNFLAGYDFKGLAIGATIKSAFRGVPSYTDNDTDAIKSFSGLAQSGIGIMADIGIMMQFNFLKFFASRTPNVRIGISAQNLGAAFTGLGSAKGLRLDDPLPTYFAAGLSCQFLPIITATLDIKQPVNLFAVKDYQMFSVSAGIILAFTKNFNLLLGAELKGGNPRFSSGAELQLTNARLNFNYSLDLTSSFAPINRISISAKILLGDRGRAVRQKRIDELYSKGLDYYANSQWELAIEQWEEVLKLNKRYDPAILGIESARSQIEMYERVRNSMFFEE
;
A
#
# COMPACT_ATOMS: atom_id res chain seq x y z
N MET A 1 13.60 18.97 35.30
CA MET A 1 14.96 19.54 35.21
C MET A 1 15.90 18.37 34.92
N PHE A 2 16.14 18.09 33.65
CA PHE A 2 16.89 16.92 33.16
C PHE A 2 17.83 17.41 32.05
N PRO A 3 19.14 17.21 32.17
CA PRO A 3 19.99 17.21 31.00
C PRO A 3 20.92 15.99 31.05
N VAL A 4 20.57 14.93 30.34
CA VAL A 4 21.56 14.00 29.75
C VAL A 4 20.94 13.46 28.47
N VAL A 5 20.98 14.28 27.41
CA VAL A 5 20.81 13.80 26.04
C VAL A 5 22.19 13.35 25.60
N LEU A 6 22.43 12.04 25.60
CA LEU A 6 23.64 11.45 25.08
C LEU A 6 23.58 11.51 23.54
N THR A 7 24.38 12.43 23.02
CA THR A 7 24.73 12.64 21.63
C THR A 7 25.32 11.37 21.02
N LEU A 8 24.52 10.63 20.25
CA LEU A 8 25.02 9.61 19.32
C LEU A 8 24.91 10.20 17.90
N PHE A 9 25.81 11.14 17.62
CA PHE A 9 26.12 11.53 16.25
C PHE A 9 26.89 10.35 15.63
N VAL A 10 26.18 9.50 14.90
CA VAL A 10 26.83 8.73 13.83
C VAL A 10 27.21 9.77 12.78
N CYS A 11 28.50 10.09 12.70
CA CYS A 11 29.08 10.89 11.64
C CYS A 11 28.92 10.13 10.31
N PHE A 12 27.76 10.22 9.68
CA PHE A 12 27.71 10.14 8.23
C PHE A 12 28.32 11.45 7.73
N ASN A 13 29.48 11.37 7.11
CA ASN A 13 29.94 12.42 6.21
C ASN A 13 28.87 12.56 5.13
N ALA A 14 27.95 13.51 5.31
CA ALA A 14 27.09 13.98 4.24
C ALA A 14 27.99 14.76 3.28
N GLN A 15 28.76 14.04 2.46
CA GLN A 15 29.30 14.62 1.25
C GLN A 15 28.08 15.08 0.45
N ALA A 16 28.03 16.38 0.16
CA ALA A 16 27.07 16.89 -0.81
C ALA A 16 27.42 16.18 -2.13
N LEU A 17 26.63 15.17 -2.50
CA LEU A 17 26.76 14.58 -3.83
C LEU A 17 26.49 15.69 -4.84
N GLU A 18 27.46 15.97 -5.70
CA GLU A 18 27.18 16.77 -6.88
C GLU A 18 26.19 15.98 -7.76
N TYR A 19 25.28 16.69 -8.42
CA TYR A 19 24.30 16.07 -9.32
C TYR A 19 24.98 15.19 -10.38
N SER A 20 26.17 15.59 -10.84
CA SER A 20 27.06 14.84 -11.74
C SER A 20 27.48 13.48 -11.17
N ASP A 21 27.83 13.41 -9.88
CA ASP A 21 28.28 12.17 -9.23
C ASP A 21 27.14 11.18 -9.03
N LEU A 22 25.94 11.70 -8.76
CA LEU A 22 24.74 10.87 -8.63
C LEU A 22 24.34 10.30 -10.01
N THR A 23 24.45 11.11 -11.07
CA THR A 23 24.22 10.63 -12.44
C THR A 23 25.28 9.67 -12.94
N SER A 24 26.56 9.83 -12.58
CA SER A 24 27.63 8.93 -13.02
C SER A 24 27.48 7.55 -12.36
N VAL A 25 27.24 7.48 -11.05
CA VAL A 25 26.97 6.22 -10.32
C VAL A 25 25.74 5.52 -10.89
N MET A 26 24.67 6.25 -11.17
CA MET A 26 23.45 5.67 -11.75
C MET A 26 23.64 5.19 -13.20
N THR A 27 24.52 5.84 -13.97
CA THR A 27 24.91 5.42 -15.32
C THR A 27 25.78 4.16 -15.26
N GLU A 28 26.75 4.11 -14.35
CA GLU A 28 27.62 2.94 -14.14
C GLU A 28 26.84 1.72 -13.64
N MET A 29 25.76 1.92 -12.87
CA MET A 29 24.86 0.84 -12.46
C MET A 29 23.85 0.43 -13.55
N GLY A 30 23.91 1.02 -14.76
CA GLY A 30 23.07 0.66 -15.90
C GLY A 30 21.60 1.13 -15.80
N TYR A 31 21.26 1.98 -14.82
CA TYR A 31 19.87 2.39 -14.58
C TYR A 31 19.36 3.48 -15.51
N PHE A 32 20.20 4.04 -16.39
CA PHE A 32 19.76 4.87 -17.51
C PHE A 32 19.55 4.08 -18.81
N GLU A 33 19.87 2.79 -18.84
CA GLU A 33 19.61 1.93 -19.99
C GLU A 33 18.21 1.32 -19.89
N SER A 34 17.40 1.53 -20.93
CA SER A 34 16.10 0.86 -21.08
C SER A 34 16.34 -0.61 -21.43
N SER A 35 15.66 -1.53 -20.75
CA SER A 35 15.73 -2.95 -21.11
C SER A 35 15.03 -3.24 -22.45
N LYS A 36 15.50 -4.28 -23.17
CA LYS A 36 15.00 -4.64 -24.51
C LYS A 36 13.50 -4.97 -24.55
N ASN A 37 12.95 -5.41 -23.41
CA ASN A 37 11.57 -5.89 -23.29
C ASN A 37 10.62 -4.85 -22.66
N GLU A 38 11.04 -3.60 -22.49
CA GLU A 38 10.16 -2.54 -21.99
C GLU A 38 9.04 -2.22 -22.95
N GLY A 39 7.88 -1.85 -22.41
CA GLY A 39 6.71 -1.48 -23.22
C GLY A 39 5.98 -2.65 -23.89
N THR A 40 6.35 -3.90 -23.62
CA THR A 40 5.71 -5.10 -24.21
C THR A 40 4.41 -5.53 -23.51
N THR A 41 3.81 -4.66 -22.69
CA THR A 41 2.60 -4.96 -21.91
C THR A 41 1.40 -4.12 -22.35
N SER A 42 0.23 -4.75 -22.28
CA SER A 42 -1.06 -4.12 -22.47
C SER A 42 -1.55 -3.45 -21.18
N PHE A 43 -2.64 -2.66 -21.25
CA PHE A 43 -3.27 -2.03 -20.07
C PHE A 43 -2.29 -1.28 -19.14
N ARG A 44 -1.52 -0.36 -19.72
CA ARG A 44 -0.46 0.35 -19.00
C ARG A 44 -0.99 1.25 -17.89
N SER A 45 -2.29 1.57 -17.87
CA SER A 45 -2.92 2.28 -16.74
C SER A 45 -2.72 1.55 -15.40
N LEU A 46 -2.57 0.23 -15.41
CA LEU A 46 -2.34 -0.58 -14.21
C LEU A 46 -0.94 -0.40 -13.60
N LEU A 47 0.02 0.14 -14.36
CA LEU A 47 1.35 0.50 -13.88
C LEU A 47 1.38 1.90 -13.26
N ILE A 48 0.33 2.69 -13.46
CA ILE A 48 0.24 4.06 -12.98
C ILE A 48 -0.23 4.03 -11.52
N PRO A 49 0.57 4.55 -10.58
CA PRO A 49 0.10 4.75 -9.21
C PRO A 49 -1.20 5.54 -9.18
N VAL A 50 -2.14 5.11 -8.35
CA VAL A 50 -3.42 5.80 -8.16
C VAL A 50 -3.27 7.14 -7.44
N GLY A 51 -2.07 7.52 -7.00
CA GLY A 51 -1.82 8.79 -6.32
C GLY A 51 -1.82 8.68 -4.80
N GLY A 52 -1.89 9.84 -4.16
CA GLY A 52 -1.95 9.93 -2.70
C GLY A 52 -0.63 9.53 -2.02
N ARG A 53 -0.77 8.90 -0.85
CA ARG A 53 0.34 8.48 0.02
C ARG A 53 1.33 7.53 -0.69
N ALA A 54 0.82 6.52 -1.40
CA ALA A 54 1.69 5.53 -2.04
C ALA A 54 2.59 6.16 -3.10
N GLU A 55 2.04 7.05 -3.92
CA GLU A 55 2.82 7.79 -4.91
C GLU A 55 3.80 8.78 -4.26
N SER A 56 3.43 9.41 -3.14
CA SER A 56 4.31 10.31 -2.38
C SER A 56 5.57 9.60 -1.87
N LEU A 57 5.47 8.30 -1.62
CA LEU A 57 6.54 7.43 -1.10
C LEU A 57 7.29 6.69 -2.22
N GLY A 58 7.31 7.24 -3.44
CA GLY A 58 8.02 6.62 -4.55
C GLY A 58 7.40 5.28 -4.96
N SER A 59 6.14 5.02 -4.61
CA SER A 59 5.50 3.71 -4.76
C SER A 59 6.13 2.58 -3.94
N ALA A 60 6.88 2.90 -2.87
CA ALA A 60 7.37 1.95 -1.86
C ALA A 60 6.27 1.67 -0.81
N TYR A 61 5.29 0.85 -1.18
CA TYR A 61 4.05 0.74 -0.41
C TYR A 61 3.61 -0.70 -0.11
N THR A 62 4.21 -1.71 -0.73
CA THR A 62 3.86 -3.13 -0.61
C THR A 62 3.95 -3.64 0.83
N GLY A 63 4.99 -3.19 1.56
CA GLY A 63 5.17 -3.51 2.99
C GLY A 63 4.39 -2.60 3.94
N LEU A 64 3.96 -1.42 3.51
CA LEU A 64 3.29 -0.43 4.37
C LEU A 64 1.76 -0.60 4.36
N CYS A 65 1.14 -0.50 3.18
CA CYS A 65 -0.28 -0.68 2.88
C CYS A 65 -1.24 -0.39 4.05
N ASP A 66 -1.26 0.86 4.51
CA ASP A 66 -1.97 1.31 5.70
C ASP A 66 -3.16 2.25 5.43
N ASP A 67 -3.53 2.42 4.16
CA ASP A 67 -4.71 3.15 3.70
C ASP A 67 -5.33 2.53 2.45
N ALA A 68 -6.44 3.11 1.97
CA ALA A 68 -7.22 2.63 0.83
C ALA A 68 -6.41 2.38 -0.47
N GLY A 69 -5.24 3.01 -0.66
CA GLY A 69 -4.38 2.76 -1.81
C GLY A 69 -3.85 1.33 -1.91
N TYR A 70 -3.92 0.53 -0.82
CA TYR A 70 -3.41 -0.84 -0.75
C TYR A 70 -3.87 -1.76 -1.89
N ILE A 71 -5.06 -1.53 -2.43
CA ILE A 71 -5.69 -2.44 -3.40
C ILE A 71 -4.87 -2.59 -4.70
N ASN A 72 -3.99 -1.63 -4.99
CA ASN A 72 -3.06 -1.68 -6.14
C ASN A 72 -1.65 -2.15 -5.78
N TYR A 73 -1.37 -2.47 -4.51
CA TYR A 73 -0.02 -2.80 -4.02
C TYR A 73 0.03 -4.13 -3.28
N ASN A 74 -0.84 -4.36 -2.29
CA ASN A 74 -0.88 -5.61 -1.53
C ASN A 74 -2.30 -5.97 -1.09
N ALA A 75 -2.86 -7.01 -1.70
CA ALA A 75 -4.21 -7.47 -1.46
C ALA A 75 -4.50 -7.93 -0.01
N ALA A 76 -3.47 -8.21 0.80
CA ALA A 76 -3.64 -8.62 2.19
C ALA A 76 -4.10 -7.48 3.13
N ALA A 77 -4.00 -6.23 2.71
CA ALA A 77 -4.03 -5.14 3.67
C ALA A 77 -5.42 -4.74 4.20
N SER A 78 -6.51 -5.09 3.51
CA SER A 78 -7.86 -4.65 3.91
C SER A 78 -8.25 -5.09 5.32
N CYS A 79 -7.76 -6.24 5.78
CA CYS A 79 -8.02 -6.79 7.11
C CYS A 79 -7.11 -6.22 8.20
N ILE A 80 -6.20 -5.30 7.89
CA ILE A 80 -5.29 -4.68 8.86
C ILE A 80 -5.49 -3.16 8.98
N LEU A 81 -6.29 -2.56 8.10
CA LEU A 81 -6.64 -1.14 8.17
C LEU A 81 -7.31 -0.78 9.50
N GLY A 82 -7.00 0.41 10.01
CA GLY A 82 -7.56 0.93 11.25
C GLY A 82 -9.02 1.36 11.11
N GLU A 83 -9.36 1.97 9.98
CA GLU A 83 -10.64 2.65 9.74
C GLU A 83 -11.29 2.18 8.43
N THR A 84 -12.62 2.28 8.36
CA THR A 84 -13.36 2.23 7.11
C THR A 84 -13.10 3.53 6.34
N GLN A 85 -12.78 3.43 5.05
CA GLN A 85 -12.40 4.59 4.24
C GLN A 85 -13.17 4.61 2.93
N ALA A 86 -13.65 5.78 2.55
CA ALA A 86 -14.07 6.10 1.19
C ALA A 86 -13.09 7.14 0.64
N SER A 87 -12.42 6.83 -0.46
CA SER A 87 -11.29 7.60 -0.97
C SER A 87 -11.49 7.95 -2.42
N ALA A 88 -11.18 9.19 -2.77
CA ALA A 88 -11.09 9.66 -4.14
C ALA A 88 -9.65 10.11 -4.41
N PHE A 89 -9.14 9.76 -5.58
CA PHE A 89 -7.84 10.13 -6.07
C PHE A 89 -7.98 10.76 -7.44
N HIS A 90 -7.29 11.87 -7.65
CA HIS A 90 -7.20 12.56 -8.92
C HIS A 90 -5.73 12.77 -9.25
N ASN A 91 -5.32 12.31 -10.42
CA ASN A 91 -3.97 12.48 -10.93
C ASN A 91 -4.01 13.20 -12.27
N SER A 92 -3.09 14.14 -12.44
CA SER A 92 -2.92 14.91 -13.68
C SER A 92 -1.48 14.81 -14.15
N TRP A 93 -1.31 14.49 -15.43
CA TRP A 93 -0.01 14.36 -16.11
C TRP A 93 0.09 15.28 -17.33
N ILE A 94 1.26 15.23 -17.99
CA ILE A 94 1.51 15.82 -19.29
C ILE A 94 0.51 15.35 -20.36
N ALA A 95 0.34 16.17 -21.41
CA ALA A 95 -0.60 15.95 -22.50
C ALA A 95 -2.08 15.78 -22.06
N ASP A 96 -2.48 16.46 -20.99
CA ASP A 96 -3.84 16.45 -20.44
C ASP A 96 -4.36 15.05 -20.08
N SER A 97 -3.45 14.10 -19.83
CA SER A 97 -3.79 12.76 -19.33
C SER A 97 -4.21 12.85 -17.88
N LYS A 98 -5.36 12.25 -17.54
CA LYS A 98 -5.92 12.27 -16.20
C LYS A 98 -6.40 10.90 -15.78
N MET A 99 -6.28 10.61 -14.49
CA MET A 99 -6.79 9.38 -13.89
C MET A 99 -7.55 9.70 -12.63
N ASP A 100 -8.80 9.27 -12.59
CA ASP A 100 -9.68 9.37 -11.43
C ASP A 100 -9.90 7.98 -10.86
N THR A 101 -9.77 7.83 -9.54
CA THR A 101 -9.97 6.54 -8.86
C THR A 101 -10.77 6.73 -7.58
N LEU A 102 -11.77 5.89 -7.41
CA LEU A 102 -12.58 5.77 -6.21
C LEU A 102 -12.28 4.43 -5.53
N VAL A 103 -12.06 4.45 -4.22
CA VAL A 103 -11.80 3.25 -3.43
C VAL A 103 -12.64 3.27 -2.16
N TYR A 104 -13.35 2.19 -1.90
CA TYR A 104 -14.00 1.93 -0.62
C TYR A 104 -13.36 0.73 0.05
N THR A 105 -13.07 0.82 1.33
CA THR A 105 -12.51 -0.30 2.10
C THR A 105 -13.08 -0.33 3.49
N THR A 106 -13.40 -1.52 3.97
CA THR A 106 -13.93 -1.73 5.32
C THR A 106 -13.38 -3.02 5.90
N ARG A 107 -13.44 -3.10 7.23
CA ARG A 107 -12.93 -4.22 8.00
C ARG A 107 -13.93 -4.58 9.09
N ILE A 108 -14.16 -5.87 9.28
CA ILE A 108 -14.96 -6.44 10.36
C ILE A 108 -14.06 -7.42 11.13
N ASN A 109 -13.58 -7.01 12.30
CA ASN A 109 -12.63 -7.78 13.11
C ASN A 109 -11.37 -8.16 12.33
N ASN A 110 -11.21 -9.41 11.90
CA ASN A 110 -10.04 -9.88 11.15
C ASN A 110 -10.34 -10.08 9.65
N LEU A 111 -11.55 -9.77 9.20
CA LEU A 111 -11.95 -9.88 7.79
C LEU A 111 -11.99 -8.48 7.16
N GLY A 112 -11.37 -8.32 6.00
CA GLY A 112 -11.31 -7.07 5.25
C GLY A 112 -11.95 -7.20 3.88
N PHE A 113 -12.54 -6.10 3.40
CA PHE A 113 -13.15 -5.99 2.10
C PHE A 113 -12.74 -4.68 1.43
N GLY A 114 -12.61 -4.69 0.11
CA GLY A 114 -12.35 -3.50 -0.67
C GLY A 114 -13.03 -3.52 -2.02
N PHE A 115 -13.34 -2.33 -2.52
CA PHE A 115 -13.80 -2.11 -3.87
C PHE A 115 -13.08 -0.89 -4.47
N GLN A 116 -12.69 -1.00 -5.74
CA GLN A 116 -12.12 0.11 -6.51
C GLN A 116 -12.86 0.24 -7.84
N ALA A 117 -13.02 1.49 -8.28
CA ALA A 117 -13.30 1.83 -9.67
C ALA A 117 -12.38 2.98 -10.08
N GLY A 118 -11.70 2.85 -11.21
CA GLY A 118 -10.81 3.87 -11.75
C GLY A 118 -11.00 4.06 -13.25
N CYS A 119 -10.68 5.25 -13.75
CA CYS A 119 -10.71 5.57 -15.17
C CYS A 119 -9.55 6.51 -15.52
N LEU A 120 -8.67 6.04 -16.41
CA LEU A 120 -7.71 6.86 -17.13
C LEU A 120 -8.38 7.37 -18.41
N TYR A 121 -8.23 8.67 -18.69
CA TYR A 121 -8.69 9.28 -19.93
C TYR A 121 -7.65 10.26 -20.46
N LEU A 122 -7.42 10.20 -21.76
CA LEU A 122 -6.47 11.04 -22.50
C LEU A 122 -7.18 11.59 -23.75
N PRO A 123 -7.13 12.90 -24.02
CA PRO A 123 -7.62 13.44 -25.27
C PRO A 123 -6.79 12.93 -26.43
N PHE A 124 -7.48 12.42 -27.45
CA PHE A 124 -6.90 11.92 -28.68
C PHE A 124 -7.43 12.74 -29.86
N THR A 125 -6.52 13.36 -30.60
CA THR A 125 -6.86 14.14 -31.78
C THR A 125 -6.39 13.39 -33.03
N GLU A 126 -7.31 13.20 -33.96
CA GLU A 126 -7.05 12.53 -35.22
C GLU A 126 -6.69 13.54 -36.30
N TYR A 127 -5.66 13.23 -37.08
CA TYR A 127 -5.19 14.04 -38.20
C TYR A 127 -5.28 13.22 -39.49
N ASN A 128 -5.77 13.84 -40.57
CA ASN A 128 -5.78 13.21 -41.89
C ASN A 128 -4.38 13.23 -42.54
N LEU A 129 -4.28 12.69 -43.75
CA LEU A 129 -3.04 12.62 -44.54
C LEU A 129 -2.43 14.00 -44.84
N PHE A 130 -3.23 15.07 -44.79
CA PHE A 130 -2.80 16.45 -45.03
C PHE A 130 -2.44 17.21 -43.74
N GLY A 131 -2.54 16.54 -42.57
CA GLY A 131 -2.25 17.14 -41.28
C GLY A 131 -3.38 18.02 -40.73
N GLU A 132 -4.57 17.97 -41.33
CA GLU A 132 -5.75 18.66 -40.82
C GLU A 132 -6.41 17.83 -39.71
N ARG A 133 -6.91 18.53 -38.69
CA ARG A 133 -7.63 17.90 -37.59
C ARG A 133 -9.03 17.51 -38.07
N VAL A 134 -9.30 16.20 -38.13
CA VAL A 134 -10.57 15.65 -38.65
C VAL A 134 -11.50 15.15 -37.55
N ASN A 135 -10.95 14.76 -36.39
CA ASN A 135 -11.75 14.26 -35.28
C ASN A 135 -11.05 14.51 -33.93
N ALA A 136 -11.84 14.51 -32.86
CA ALA A 136 -11.39 14.62 -31.49
C ALA A 136 -12.19 13.66 -30.62
N SER A 137 -11.50 12.83 -29.86
CA SER A 137 -12.12 11.81 -29.01
C SER A 137 -11.24 11.53 -27.80
N TYR A 138 -11.61 10.54 -26.98
CA TYR A 138 -10.84 10.13 -25.82
C TYR A 138 -10.41 8.67 -25.94
N TYR A 139 -9.14 8.43 -25.65
CA TYR A 139 -8.69 7.10 -25.25
C TYR A 139 -9.03 6.90 -23.77
N THR A 140 -9.57 5.72 -23.43
CA THR A 140 -9.98 5.42 -22.06
C THR A 140 -9.49 4.05 -21.61
N GLU A 141 -9.04 3.95 -20.36
CA GLU A 141 -8.83 2.68 -19.68
C GLU A 141 -9.54 2.72 -18.32
N SER A 142 -10.63 1.96 -18.20
CA SER A 142 -11.38 1.82 -16.95
C SER A 142 -11.00 0.53 -16.25
N ASN A 143 -10.87 0.55 -14.92
CA ASN A 143 -10.65 -0.63 -14.11
C ASN A 143 -11.61 -0.71 -12.94
N ILE A 144 -11.94 -1.93 -12.54
CA ILE A 144 -12.68 -2.22 -11.32
C ILE A 144 -11.97 -3.33 -10.56
N ALA A 145 -12.04 -3.30 -9.23
CA ALA A 145 -11.44 -4.31 -8.38
C ALA A 145 -12.32 -4.63 -7.18
N ALA A 146 -12.34 -5.90 -6.78
CA ALA A 146 -12.96 -6.36 -5.53
C ALA A 146 -11.93 -7.16 -4.73
N ASN A 147 -11.76 -6.79 -3.46
CA ASN A 147 -10.75 -7.35 -2.56
C ASN A 147 -11.41 -8.05 -1.36
N ILE A 148 -10.80 -9.16 -0.94
CA ILE A 148 -11.06 -9.82 0.33
C ILE A 148 -9.74 -10.21 1.00
N SER A 149 -9.64 -10.04 2.30
CA SER A 149 -8.48 -10.50 3.06
C SER A 149 -8.82 -10.91 4.49
N TYR A 150 -7.97 -11.73 5.10
CA TYR A 150 -8.12 -12.20 6.47
C TYR A 150 -6.80 -12.14 7.25
N ASN A 151 -6.87 -11.66 8.49
CA ASN A 151 -5.72 -11.57 9.41
C ASN A 151 -5.69 -12.77 10.37
N PHE A 152 -4.81 -13.72 10.09
CA PHE A 152 -4.60 -14.90 10.91
C PHE A 152 -3.72 -14.61 12.12
N LEU A 153 -3.95 -15.34 13.21
CA LEU A 153 -3.11 -15.31 14.42
C LEU A 153 -2.95 -13.91 15.06
N ALA A 154 -3.87 -12.97 14.79
CA ALA A 154 -3.82 -11.63 15.34
C ALA A 154 -3.86 -11.66 16.88
N GLY A 155 -2.80 -11.15 17.52
CA GLY A 155 -2.62 -11.09 18.97
C GLY A 155 -2.05 -9.75 19.43
N TYR A 156 -1.44 -9.74 20.62
CA TYR A 156 -0.88 -8.52 21.21
C TYR A 156 0.52 -8.20 20.65
N ASP A 157 1.48 -9.12 20.72
CA ASP A 157 2.83 -8.87 20.21
C ASP A 157 2.94 -9.18 18.72
N PHE A 158 2.45 -10.35 18.33
CA PHE A 158 2.27 -10.70 16.92
C PHE A 158 0.93 -10.13 16.42
N LYS A 159 0.98 -9.09 15.58
CA LYS A 159 -0.23 -8.42 15.08
C LYS A 159 -0.95 -9.20 13.99
N GLY A 160 -0.32 -10.27 13.51
CA GLY A 160 -0.93 -11.29 12.67
C GLY A 160 -0.27 -11.45 11.31
N LEU A 161 -0.71 -12.50 10.62
CA LEU A 161 -0.39 -12.83 9.24
C LEU A 161 -1.63 -12.57 8.40
N ALA A 162 -1.62 -11.47 7.66
CA ALA A 162 -2.68 -11.12 6.75
C ALA A 162 -2.45 -11.77 5.38
N ILE A 163 -3.49 -12.38 4.83
CA ILE A 163 -3.51 -12.96 3.49
C ILE A 163 -4.73 -12.42 2.77
N GLY A 164 -4.58 -12.02 1.51
CA GLY A 164 -5.70 -11.50 0.74
C GLY A 164 -5.56 -11.72 -0.76
N ALA A 165 -6.68 -11.55 -1.44
CA ALA A 165 -6.79 -11.65 -2.87
C ALA A 165 -7.67 -10.52 -3.41
N THR A 166 -7.35 -10.05 -4.61
CA THR A 166 -8.13 -9.06 -5.34
C THR A 166 -8.45 -9.63 -6.71
N ILE A 167 -9.71 -9.51 -7.16
CA ILE A 167 -10.09 -9.77 -8.54
C ILE A 167 -10.28 -8.43 -9.23
N LYS A 168 -9.71 -8.27 -10.41
CA LYS A 168 -9.74 -7.03 -11.20
C LYS A 168 -10.24 -7.31 -12.61
N SER A 169 -10.95 -6.34 -13.17
CA SER A 169 -11.28 -6.28 -14.59
C SER A 169 -10.93 -4.91 -15.13
N ALA A 170 -10.37 -4.86 -16.33
CA ALA A 170 -10.02 -3.61 -17.02
C ALA A 170 -10.64 -3.59 -18.43
N PHE A 171 -11.09 -2.44 -18.87
CA PHE A 171 -11.62 -2.21 -20.21
C PHE A 171 -10.87 -1.05 -20.86
N ARG A 172 -10.32 -1.30 -22.05
CA ARG A 172 -9.64 -0.31 -22.89
C ARG A 172 -10.58 0.10 -24.00
N GLY A 173 -11.03 1.35 -23.99
CA GLY A 173 -11.85 1.95 -25.03
C GLY A 173 -10.98 2.75 -26.00
N VAL A 174 -10.91 2.28 -27.25
CA VAL A 174 -10.29 3.00 -28.36
C VAL A 174 -11.39 3.72 -29.15
N PRO A 175 -11.26 5.03 -29.43
CA PRO A 175 -12.29 5.79 -30.13
C PRO A 175 -12.43 5.36 -31.59
N SER A 176 -13.59 5.66 -32.18
CA SER A 176 -13.81 5.46 -33.62
C SER A 176 -12.97 6.46 -34.41
N TYR A 177 -12.32 5.97 -35.47
CA TYR A 177 -11.51 6.77 -36.38
C TYR A 177 -12.25 7.07 -37.70
N THR A 178 -11.77 8.07 -38.43
CA THR A 178 -12.31 8.54 -39.70
C THR A 178 -11.81 7.72 -40.90
N ASP A 179 -12.55 7.80 -42.00
CA ASP A 179 -12.13 7.27 -43.29
C ASP A 179 -11.11 8.22 -43.96
N ASN A 180 -9.96 7.69 -44.39
CA ASN A 180 -8.88 8.50 -44.97
C ASN A 180 -9.26 9.22 -46.28
N ASP A 181 -10.28 8.75 -47.00
CA ASP A 181 -10.68 9.30 -48.29
C ASP A 181 -11.87 10.28 -48.16
N THR A 182 -12.70 10.12 -47.13
CA THR A 182 -13.95 10.89 -46.97
C THR A 182 -14.04 11.70 -45.68
N ASP A 183 -13.07 11.56 -44.77
CA ASP A 183 -13.04 12.13 -43.41
C ASP A 183 -14.29 11.80 -42.56
N ALA A 184 -15.13 10.87 -43.01
CA ALA A 184 -16.33 10.45 -42.30
C ALA A 184 -15.99 9.46 -41.18
N ILE A 185 -16.56 9.65 -39.98
CA ILE A 185 -16.35 8.76 -38.84
C ILE A 185 -16.88 7.36 -39.15
N LYS A 186 -16.02 6.35 -39.08
CA LYS A 186 -16.43 4.94 -39.16
C LYS A 186 -16.95 4.49 -37.81
N SER A 187 -18.26 4.46 -37.63
CA SER A 187 -18.86 4.03 -36.36
C SER A 187 -18.37 2.63 -35.94
N PHE A 188 -18.00 2.47 -34.66
CA PHE A 188 -17.50 1.23 -34.06
C PHE A 188 -16.15 0.74 -34.58
N SER A 189 -15.44 1.51 -35.39
CA SER A 189 -14.13 1.12 -35.95
C SER A 189 -13.06 0.90 -34.87
N GLY A 190 -13.12 1.65 -33.77
CA GLY A 190 -12.24 1.50 -32.61
C GLY A 190 -12.52 0.26 -31.75
N LEU A 191 -13.69 -0.37 -31.90
CA LEU A 191 -14.07 -1.51 -31.06
C LEU A 191 -13.14 -2.71 -31.28
N ALA A 192 -12.69 -2.94 -32.52
CA ALA A 192 -11.76 -4.03 -32.85
C ALA A 192 -10.38 -3.86 -32.19
N GLN A 193 -9.99 -2.65 -31.82
CA GLN A 193 -8.75 -2.33 -31.09
C GLN A 193 -8.96 -2.22 -29.57
N SER A 194 -10.21 -2.09 -29.14
CA SER A 194 -10.60 -2.11 -27.74
C SER A 194 -10.34 -3.48 -27.14
N GLY A 195 -10.19 -3.53 -25.81
CA GLY A 195 -9.84 -4.78 -25.13
C GLY A 195 -10.40 -4.90 -23.73
N ILE A 196 -10.44 -6.13 -23.24
CA ILE A 196 -10.84 -6.48 -21.87
C ILE A 196 -9.74 -7.31 -21.21
N GLY A 197 -9.35 -6.92 -20.01
CA GLY A 197 -8.40 -7.63 -19.17
C GLY A 197 -9.10 -8.21 -17.94
N ILE A 198 -8.82 -9.48 -17.61
CA ILE A 198 -9.28 -10.12 -16.38
C ILE A 198 -8.03 -10.59 -15.65
N MET A 199 -7.92 -10.23 -14.37
CA MET A 199 -6.74 -10.53 -13.58
C MET A 199 -7.03 -10.65 -12.09
N ALA A 200 -6.07 -11.21 -11.36
CA ALA A 200 -6.11 -11.31 -9.92
C ALA A 200 -4.79 -10.90 -9.29
N ASP A 201 -4.85 -10.44 -8.04
CA ASP A 201 -3.70 -10.22 -7.19
C ASP A 201 -3.79 -11.10 -5.96
N ILE A 202 -2.62 -11.47 -5.43
CA ILE A 202 -2.49 -12.20 -4.17
C ILE A 202 -1.48 -11.45 -3.31
N GLY A 203 -1.78 -11.33 -2.04
CA GLY A 203 -0.96 -10.61 -1.08
C GLY A 203 -0.80 -11.36 0.22
N ILE A 204 0.37 -11.21 0.83
CA ILE A 204 0.67 -11.64 2.19
C ILE A 204 1.33 -10.47 2.91
N MET A 205 0.92 -10.21 4.16
CA MET A 205 1.57 -9.24 5.04
C MET A 205 1.73 -9.79 6.43
N MET A 206 2.91 -9.60 7.02
CA MET A 206 3.21 -9.95 8.39
C MET A 206 3.47 -8.66 9.19
N GLN A 207 2.94 -8.59 10.40
CA GLN A 207 3.07 -7.43 11.28
C GLN A 207 3.48 -7.85 12.69
N PHE A 208 4.53 -7.24 13.21
CA PHE A 208 5.05 -7.55 14.54
C PHE A 208 5.80 -6.35 15.14
N ASN A 209 6.08 -6.45 16.43
CA ASN A 209 6.98 -5.53 17.11
C ASN A 209 8.41 -6.10 17.11
N PHE A 210 9.40 -5.32 16.68
CA PHE A 210 10.82 -5.69 16.77
C PHE A 210 11.67 -4.47 17.13
N LEU A 211 12.46 -4.58 18.21
CA LEU A 211 13.30 -3.48 18.75
C LEU A 211 12.53 -2.15 18.90
N LYS A 212 11.33 -2.22 19.48
CA LYS A 212 10.43 -1.07 19.61
C LYS A 212 10.59 -0.39 20.96
N PHE A 213 11.16 0.82 20.94
CA PHE A 213 11.46 1.60 22.15
C PHE A 213 10.44 2.71 22.46
N PHE A 214 9.23 2.62 21.91
CA PHE A 214 8.17 3.60 22.13
C PHE A 214 6.82 2.94 22.44
N ALA A 215 6.07 3.56 23.34
CA ALA A 215 4.75 3.10 23.74
C ALA A 215 3.73 3.40 22.63
N SER A 216 3.53 2.44 21.74
CA SER A 216 2.44 2.45 20.76
C SER A 216 1.89 1.03 20.60
N ARG A 217 0.63 0.91 20.20
CA ARG A 217 0.02 -0.38 19.85
C ARG A 217 0.20 -0.77 18.40
N THR A 218 0.49 0.19 17.52
CA THR A 218 0.72 -0.06 16.11
C THR A 218 1.98 -0.91 15.94
N PRO A 219 2.01 -1.93 15.07
CA PRO A 219 3.25 -2.65 14.79
C PRO A 219 4.28 -1.66 14.26
N ASN A 220 5.54 -1.81 14.67
CA ASN A 220 6.61 -0.99 14.14
C ASN A 220 7.27 -1.63 12.91
N VAL A 221 7.20 -2.95 12.72
CA VAL A 221 7.72 -3.62 11.53
C VAL A 221 6.59 -4.30 10.76
N ARG A 222 6.60 -4.14 9.44
CA ARG A 222 5.72 -4.87 8.53
C ARG A 222 6.50 -5.35 7.33
N ILE A 223 6.22 -6.59 6.93
CA ILE A 223 6.81 -7.22 5.75
C ILE A 223 5.65 -7.63 4.85
N GLY A 224 5.72 -7.27 3.57
CA GLY A 224 4.69 -7.58 2.59
C GLY A 224 5.27 -8.26 1.36
N ILE A 225 4.56 -9.24 0.82
CA ILE A 225 4.83 -9.83 -0.48
C ILE A 225 3.53 -9.79 -1.28
N SER A 226 3.61 -9.46 -2.56
CA SER A 226 2.45 -9.48 -3.45
C SER A 226 2.80 -9.97 -4.85
N ALA A 227 1.81 -10.58 -5.49
CA ALA A 227 1.79 -10.87 -6.92
C ALA A 227 0.61 -10.12 -7.51
N GLN A 228 0.87 -9.27 -8.52
CA GLN A 228 -0.10 -8.32 -9.05
C GLN A 228 -0.41 -8.62 -10.52
N ASN A 229 -1.66 -8.37 -10.91
CA ASN A 229 -2.16 -8.44 -12.28
C ASN A 229 -1.99 -9.81 -12.98
N LEU A 230 -2.07 -10.91 -12.22
CA LEU A 230 -2.01 -12.27 -12.76
C LEU A 230 -3.25 -12.55 -13.62
N GLY A 231 -3.09 -12.61 -14.94
CA GLY A 231 -4.23 -12.81 -15.84
C GLY A 231 -3.91 -12.67 -17.31
N ALA A 232 -4.96 -12.39 -18.09
CA ALA A 232 -4.88 -12.24 -19.54
C ALA A 232 -5.77 -11.10 -20.04
N ALA A 233 -5.38 -10.55 -21.18
CA ALA A 233 -6.11 -9.53 -21.90
C ALA A 233 -6.56 -10.06 -23.26
N PHE A 234 -7.69 -9.55 -23.74
CA PHE A 234 -8.28 -9.92 -25.01
C PHE A 234 -8.68 -8.67 -25.80
N THR A 235 -8.45 -8.68 -27.11
CA THR A 235 -8.84 -7.61 -28.04
C THR A 235 -9.59 -8.21 -29.25
N GLY A 236 -9.90 -7.41 -30.27
CA GLY A 236 -10.67 -7.85 -31.43
C GLY A 236 -12.18 -7.84 -31.19
N LEU A 237 -12.68 -7.01 -30.27
CA LEU A 237 -14.11 -6.92 -29.98
C LEU A 237 -14.87 -6.45 -31.24
N GLY A 238 -15.88 -7.20 -31.66
CA GLY A 238 -16.64 -6.90 -32.89
C GLY A 238 -15.87 -7.07 -34.20
N SER A 239 -14.65 -7.62 -34.17
CA SER A 239 -13.86 -7.92 -35.38
C SER A 239 -14.38 -9.17 -36.08
N ALA A 240 -14.33 -9.20 -37.42
CA ALA A 240 -14.64 -10.39 -38.22
C ALA A 240 -13.72 -11.59 -37.90
N LYS A 241 -12.52 -11.34 -37.35
CA LYS A 241 -11.57 -12.38 -36.92
C LYS A 241 -11.88 -12.95 -35.52
N GLY A 242 -12.89 -12.42 -34.82
CA GLY A 242 -13.23 -12.82 -33.46
C GLY A 242 -12.28 -12.27 -32.38
N LEU A 243 -12.52 -12.72 -31.14
CA LEU A 243 -11.72 -12.38 -29.98
C LEU A 243 -10.32 -13.01 -30.08
N ARG A 244 -9.27 -12.22 -29.84
CA ARG A 244 -7.88 -12.68 -29.82
C ARG A 244 -7.20 -12.28 -28.52
N LEU A 245 -6.17 -13.03 -28.13
CA LEU A 245 -5.30 -12.68 -27.01
C LEU A 245 -4.58 -11.36 -27.34
N ASP A 246 -4.63 -10.39 -26.42
CA ASP A 246 -3.89 -9.13 -26.49
C ASP A 246 -2.49 -9.32 -25.90
N ASP A 247 -1.66 -8.28 -25.91
CA ASP A 247 -0.36 -8.29 -25.24
C ASP A 247 -0.49 -8.62 -23.74
N PRO A 248 0.53 -9.21 -23.10
CA PRO A 248 0.47 -9.65 -21.71
C PRO A 248 0.17 -8.48 -20.77
N LEU A 249 -0.59 -8.77 -19.71
CA LEU A 249 -0.85 -7.81 -18.64
C LEU A 249 0.45 -7.47 -17.88
N PRO A 250 0.54 -6.30 -17.24
CA PRO A 250 1.72 -5.87 -16.50
C PRO A 250 1.79 -6.58 -15.15
N THR A 251 2.13 -7.87 -15.21
CA THR A 251 2.31 -8.74 -14.04
C THR A 251 3.64 -8.42 -13.36
N TYR A 252 3.64 -8.36 -12.04
CA TYR A 252 4.87 -8.23 -11.27
C TYR A 252 4.75 -8.87 -9.88
N PHE A 253 5.89 -9.30 -9.36
CA PHE A 253 6.04 -9.71 -7.96
C PHE A 253 6.70 -8.58 -7.19
N ALA A 254 6.21 -8.28 -6.00
CA ALA A 254 6.77 -7.27 -5.13
C ALA A 254 7.04 -7.82 -3.74
N ALA A 255 8.13 -7.35 -3.15
CA ALA A 255 8.45 -7.56 -1.74
C ALA A 255 8.73 -6.20 -1.11
N GLY A 256 8.20 -5.96 0.08
CA GLY A 256 8.29 -4.68 0.77
C GLY A 256 8.52 -4.83 2.26
N LEU A 257 9.25 -3.88 2.84
CA LEU A 257 9.52 -3.75 4.26
C LEU A 257 9.16 -2.34 4.69
N SER A 258 8.41 -2.19 5.78
CA SER A 258 8.24 -0.90 6.45
C SER A 258 8.63 -1.01 7.92
N CYS A 259 9.34 0.01 8.40
CA CYS A 259 9.82 0.11 9.77
C CYS A 259 9.58 1.50 10.34
N GLN A 260 8.91 1.56 11.49
CA GLN A 260 8.74 2.77 12.30
C GLN A 260 9.77 2.74 13.42
N PHE A 261 10.85 3.50 13.27
CA PHE A 261 11.92 3.56 14.27
C PHE A 261 11.53 4.43 15.47
N LEU A 262 10.89 5.56 15.18
CA LEU A 262 10.42 6.55 16.14
C LEU A 262 8.96 6.89 15.82
N PRO A 263 8.18 7.41 16.79
CA PRO A 263 6.83 7.89 16.51
C PRO A 263 6.75 8.87 15.33
N ILE A 264 7.84 9.62 15.10
CA ILE A 264 7.95 10.64 14.05
C ILE A 264 8.48 10.13 12.70
N ILE A 265 9.16 8.97 12.65
CA ILE A 265 9.87 8.52 11.44
C ILE A 265 9.45 7.10 11.10
N THR A 266 8.89 6.93 9.89
CA THR A 266 8.65 5.63 9.28
C THR A 266 9.40 5.55 7.96
N ALA A 267 10.16 4.49 7.75
CA ALA A 267 10.81 4.20 6.48
C ALA A 267 10.16 3.00 5.80
N THR A 268 10.20 2.97 4.47
CA THR A 268 9.66 1.89 3.65
C THR A 268 10.58 1.62 2.46
N LEU A 269 10.71 0.36 2.09
CA LEU A 269 11.53 -0.12 0.98
C LEU A 269 10.76 -1.21 0.24
N ASP A 270 10.68 -1.12 -1.08
CA ASP A 270 10.07 -2.12 -1.95
C ASP A 270 11.02 -2.51 -3.08
N ILE A 271 10.94 -3.78 -3.49
CA ILE A 271 11.55 -4.31 -4.71
C ILE A 271 10.42 -4.91 -5.55
N LYS A 272 10.35 -4.57 -6.84
CA LYS A 272 9.35 -5.10 -7.77
C LYS A 272 10.06 -5.72 -8.97
N GLN A 273 9.69 -6.95 -9.30
CA GLN A 273 10.17 -7.68 -10.47
C GLN A 273 9.00 -7.88 -11.44
N PRO A 274 8.97 -7.17 -12.58
CA PRO A 274 8.00 -7.44 -13.63
C PRO A 274 8.27 -8.81 -14.28
N VAL A 275 7.19 -9.50 -14.66
CA VAL A 275 7.23 -10.82 -15.29
C VAL A 275 6.25 -10.86 -16.46
N ASN A 276 6.71 -11.30 -17.62
CA ASN A 276 5.84 -11.57 -18.76
C ASN A 276 5.27 -13.00 -18.66
N LEU A 277 3.96 -13.13 -18.48
CA LEU A 277 3.31 -14.45 -18.35
C LEU A 277 3.29 -15.28 -19.64
N PHE A 278 3.40 -14.65 -20.81
CA PHE A 278 3.42 -15.36 -22.09
C PHE A 278 4.83 -15.80 -22.50
N ALA A 279 5.84 -15.05 -22.05
CA ALA A 279 7.24 -15.35 -22.29
C ALA A 279 8.06 -15.11 -21.01
N VAL A 280 8.03 -16.07 -20.09
CA VAL A 280 8.66 -15.97 -18.76
C VAL A 280 10.18 -15.71 -18.81
N LYS A 281 10.82 -16.04 -19.94
CA LYS A 281 12.26 -15.80 -20.17
C LYS A 281 12.58 -14.34 -20.52
N ASP A 282 11.57 -13.55 -20.89
CA ASP A 282 11.72 -12.14 -21.24
C ASP A 282 11.66 -11.31 -19.97
N TYR A 283 12.81 -11.16 -19.33
CA TYR A 283 12.94 -10.34 -18.12
C TYR A 283 12.90 -8.85 -18.47
N GLN A 284 12.18 -8.10 -17.64
CA GLN A 284 12.31 -6.64 -17.54
C GLN A 284 13.16 -6.33 -16.29
N MET A 285 13.78 -5.15 -16.26
CA MET A 285 14.54 -4.71 -15.08
C MET A 285 13.64 -4.61 -13.85
N PHE A 286 14.18 -5.03 -12.70
CA PHE A 286 13.51 -4.79 -11.42
C PHE A 286 13.53 -3.30 -11.08
N SER A 287 12.58 -2.88 -10.26
CA SER A 287 12.55 -1.54 -9.68
C SER A 287 12.74 -1.58 -8.18
N VAL A 288 13.49 -0.62 -7.64
CA VAL A 288 13.66 -0.41 -6.20
C VAL A 288 13.00 0.89 -5.82
N SER A 289 12.13 0.88 -4.82
CA SER A 289 11.47 2.07 -4.31
C SER A 289 11.80 2.24 -2.83
N ALA A 290 12.13 3.45 -2.41
CA ALA A 290 12.30 3.80 -1.01
C ALA A 290 11.44 5.02 -0.65
N GLY A 291 10.95 5.06 0.60
CA GLY A 291 10.14 6.16 1.09
C GLY A 291 10.32 6.42 2.57
N ILE A 292 10.11 7.67 2.98
CA ILE A 292 10.16 8.13 4.37
C ILE A 292 8.92 8.97 4.66
N ILE A 293 8.29 8.71 5.80
CA ILE A 293 7.22 9.52 6.39
C ILE A 293 7.79 10.22 7.62
N LEU A 294 7.66 11.54 7.65
CA LEU A 294 8.01 12.41 8.77
C LEU A 294 6.74 13.00 9.37
N ALA A 295 6.35 12.53 10.55
CA ALA A 295 5.21 13.07 11.29
C ALA A 295 5.64 14.31 12.09
N PHE A 296 5.55 15.48 11.44
CA PHE A 296 5.90 16.77 12.04
C PHE A 296 4.94 17.17 13.16
N THR A 297 3.65 16.91 12.98
CA THR A 297 2.62 17.12 14.02
C THR A 297 1.64 15.96 14.01
N LYS A 298 0.72 15.93 14.97
CA LYS A 298 -0.38 14.94 14.99
C LYS A 298 -1.28 15.01 13.76
N ASN A 299 -1.28 16.16 13.06
CA ASN A 299 -2.20 16.45 11.96
C ASN A 299 -1.50 16.63 10.62
N PHE A 300 -0.16 16.59 10.59
CA PHE A 300 0.61 16.88 9.38
C PHE A 300 1.81 15.94 9.24
N ASN A 301 1.87 15.25 8.10
CA ASN A 301 2.98 14.40 7.71
C ASN A 301 3.60 14.92 6.42
N LEU A 302 4.93 14.90 6.35
CA LEU A 302 5.68 15.05 5.11
C LEU A 302 6.08 13.66 4.62
N LEU A 303 5.99 13.44 3.32
CA LEU A 303 6.29 12.16 2.67
C LEU A 303 7.33 12.42 1.59
N LEU A 304 8.39 11.63 1.57
CA LEU A 304 9.45 11.70 0.59
C LEU A 304 9.65 10.31 0.00
N GLY A 305 9.93 10.23 -1.30
CA GLY A 305 10.12 8.97 -1.97
C GLY A 305 11.05 9.04 -3.17
N ALA A 306 11.66 7.91 -3.48
CA ALA A 306 12.48 7.70 -4.66
C ALA A 306 12.15 6.33 -5.26
N GLU A 307 12.02 6.24 -6.57
CA GLU A 307 11.92 5.00 -7.33
C GLU A 307 13.03 4.96 -8.36
N LEU A 308 13.79 3.88 -8.34
CA LEU A 308 14.76 3.53 -9.36
C LEU A 308 14.15 2.43 -10.22
N LYS A 309 13.88 2.77 -11.48
CA LYS A 309 13.34 1.88 -12.50
C LYS A 309 14.12 2.14 -13.79
N GLY A 310 14.50 1.09 -14.53
CA GLY A 310 15.35 1.18 -15.72
C GLY A 310 15.00 2.35 -16.63
N GLY A 311 16.00 3.14 -17.02
CA GLY A 311 15.90 4.32 -17.85
C GLY A 311 15.25 5.56 -17.21
N ASN A 312 14.51 5.42 -16.10
CA ASN A 312 13.66 6.48 -15.58
C ASN A 312 13.57 6.51 -14.04
N PRO A 313 14.52 7.19 -13.37
CA PRO A 313 14.43 7.45 -11.96
C PRO A 313 13.40 8.54 -11.62
N ARG A 314 12.62 8.29 -10.57
CA ARG A 314 11.55 9.17 -10.11
C ARG A 314 11.75 9.59 -8.66
N PHE A 315 11.56 10.87 -8.36
CA PHE A 315 11.52 11.40 -7.01
C PHE A 315 10.13 11.95 -6.71
N SER A 316 9.61 11.70 -5.51
CA SER A 316 8.29 12.16 -5.11
C SER A 316 8.35 12.86 -3.76
N SER A 317 7.53 13.90 -3.61
CA SER A 317 7.33 14.61 -2.35
C SER A 317 5.85 14.87 -2.17
N GLY A 318 5.35 14.59 -0.97
CA GLY A 318 3.95 14.77 -0.64
C GLY A 318 3.74 15.33 0.75
N ALA A 319 2.61 15.99 0.92
CA ALA A 319 2.13 16.53 2.17
C ALA A 319 0.79 15.86 2.50
N GLU A 320 0.62 15.45 3.76
CA GLU A 320 -0.61 14.84 4.23
C GLU A 320 -1.16 15.57 5.45
N LEU A 321 -2.44 15.91 5.38
CA LEU A 321 -3.20 16.61 6.41
C LEU A 321 -4.28 15.68 6.97
N GLN A 322 -4.17 15.40 8.26
CA GLN A 322 -5.14 14.60 9.01
C GLN A 322 -6.12 15.54 9.71
N LEU A 323 -7.35 15.56 9.20
CA LEU A 323 -8.51 16.20 9.83
C LEU A 323 -9.27 15.15 10.66
N THR A 324 -10.29 15.57 11.41
CA THR A 324 -11.05 14.68 12.30
C THR A 324 -11.69 13.51 11.56
N ASN A 325 -12.37 13.78 10.44
CA ASN A 325 -13.10 12.77 9.66
C ASN A 325 -12.57 12.65 8.22
N ALA A 326 -11.44 13.27 7.92
CA ALA A 326 -10.88 13.27 6.58
C ALA A 326 -9.36 13.28 6.61
N ARG A 327 -8.73 12.69 5.59
CA ARG A 327 -7.31 12.78 5.32
C ARG A 327 -7.12 13.26 3.90
N LEU A 328 -6.39 14.36 3.76
CA LEU A 328 -6.05 14.94 2.47
C LEU A 328 -4.57 14.68 2.21
N ASN A 329 -4.21 14.33 0.98
CA ASN A 329 -2.82 14.26 0.58
C ASN A 329 -2.64 14.93 -0.78
N PHE A 330 -1.56 15.70 -0.88
CA PHE A 330 -1.10 16.39 -2.08
C PHE A 330 0.31 15.90 -2.38
N ASN A 331 0.61 15.62 -3.63
CA ASN A 331 1.88 15.06 -4.05
C ASN A 331 2.34 15.63 -5.38
N TYR A 332 3.65 15.83 -5.48
CA TYR A 332 4.36 16.15 -6.69
C TYR A 332 5.43 15.08 -6.96
N SER A 333 5.42 14.54 -8.17
CA SER A 333 6.41 13.57 -8.62
C SER A 333 7.22 14.12 -9.78
N LEU A 334 8.54 14.14 -9.60
CA LEU A 334 9.51 14.49 -10.62
C LEU A 334 10.02 13.22 -11.29
N ASP A 335 9.80 13.13 -12.60
CA ASP A 335 10.30 12.07 -13.47
C ASP A 335 11.49 12.63 -14.26
N LEU A 336 12.70 12.08 -14.10
CA LEU A 336 13.91 12.69 -14.66
C LEU A 336 14.04 12.56 -16.19
N THR A 337 13.17 11.77 -16.83
CA THR A 337 13.03 11.74 -18.30
C THR A 337 12.12 12.83 -18.85
N SER A 338 11.43 13.59 -17.98
CA SER A 338 10.54 14.69 -18.36
C SER A 338 11.17 16.04 -18.07
N SER A 339 11.03 16.99 -18.99
CA SER A 339 11.52 18.38 -18.82
C SER A 339 10.97 18.98 -17.51
N PHE A 340 11.79 19.73 -16.76
CA PHE A 340 11.37 20.42 -15.53
C PHE A 340 10.22 21.43 -15.72
N ALA A 341 9.91 21.77 -16.97
CA ALA A 341 8.76 22.55 -17.36
C ALA A 341 8.05 21.88 -18.55
N PRO A 342 6.71 21.71 -18.51
CA PRO A 342 5.78 22.08 -17.43
C PRO A 342 5.85 21.16 -16.18
N ILE A 343 5.04 21.44 -15.15
CA ILE A 343 4.83 20.54 -14.02
C ILE A 343 4.31 19.20 -14.55
N ASN A 344 5.03 18.10 -14.28
CA ASN A 344 4.82 16.84 -15.00
C ASN A 344 3.78 15.91 -14.38
N ARG A 345 3.64 15.91 -13.04
CA ARG A 345 2.75 14.98 -12.34
C ARG A 345 2.34 15.50 -10.96
N ILE A 346 1.05 15.80 -10.82
CA ILE A 346 0.42 16.14 -9.53
C ILE A 346 -0.64 15.09 -9.22
N SER A 347 -0.66 14.64 -7.96
CA SER A 347 -1.72 13.79 -7.43
C SER A 347 -2.35 14.40 -6.18
N ILE A 348 -3.68 14.34 -6.12
CA ILE A 348 -4.49 14.80 -5.00
C ILE A 348 -5.35 13.63 -4.55
N SER A 349 -5.42 13.41 -3.24
CA SER A 349 -6.33 12.42 -2.68
C SER A 349 -7.10 12.97 -1.48
N ALA A 350 -8.36 12.60 -1.41
CA ALA A 350 -9.25 12.89 -0.30
C ALA A 350 -9.84 11.59 0.21
N LYS A 351 -9.66 11.31 1.51
CA LYS A 351 -10.10 10.08 2.16
C LYS A 351 -11.01 10.44 3.31
N ILE A 352 -12.26 10.02 3.24
CA ILE A 352 -13.24 10.17 4.33
C ILE A 352 -13.10 8.96 5.26
N LEU A 353 -12.91 9.23 6.54
CA LEU A 353 -12.81 8.22 7.59
C LEU A 353 -14.20 7.98 8.18
N LEU A 354 -14.74 6.78 7.96
CA LEU A 354 -16.10 6.38 8.36
C LEU A 354 -16.13 5.61 9.69
N GLY A 355 -14.99 5.51 10.37
CA GLY A 355 -14.85 4.84 11.67
C GLY A 355 -14.46 3.36 11.58
N ASP A 356 -14.26 2.79 12.76
CA ASP A 356 -13.62 1.49 12.97
C ASP A 356 -14.60 0.37 13.31
N ARG A 357 -15.90 0.63 13.17
CA ARG A 357 -17.01 -0.29 13.51
C ARG A 357 -16.96 -0.79 14.96
N GLY A 358 -16.53 0.04 15.91
CA GLY A 358 -16.54 -0.27 17.34
C GLY A 358 -15.33 -1.08 17.82
N ARG A 359 -14.30 -1.24 16.98
CA ARG A 359 -13.06 -1.95 17.35
C ARG A 359 -12.32 -1.25 18.48
N ALA A 360 -12.23 0.08 18.47
CA ALA A 360 -11.59 0.87 19.53
C ALA A 360 -12.37 0.75 20.84
N VAL A 361 -13.71 0.70 20.80
CA VAL A 361 -14.54 0.49 22.00
C VAL A 361 -14.25 -0.89 22.61
N ARG A 362 -14.25 -1.94 21.78
CA ARG A 362 -13.87 -3.30 22.22
C ARG A 362 -12.45 -3.34 22.78
N GLN A 363 -11.53 -2.65 22.13
CA GLN A 363 -10.14 -2.60 22.57
C GLN A 363 -9.98 -1.87 23.90
N LYS A 364 -10.65 -0.73 24.08
CA LYS A 364 -10.66 0.02 25.34
C LYS A 364 -11.18 -0.85 26.49
N ARG A 365 -12.22 -1.66 26.23
CA ARG A 365 -12.74 -2.60 27.23
C ARG A 365 -11.71 -3.66 27.64
N ILE A 366 -10.97 -4.22 26.68
CA ILE A 366 -9.87 -5.15 26.96
C ILE A 366 -8.83 -4.48 27.85
N ASP A 367 -8.49 -3.23 27.55
CA ASP A 367 -7.46 -2.48 28.28
C ASP A 367 -7.88 -2.18 29.72
N GLU A 368 -9.13 -1.78 29.92
CA GLU A 368 -9.71 -1.56 31.25
C GLU A 368 -9.69 -2.83 32.11
N LEU A 369 -10.07 -3.98 31.53
CA LEU A 369 -10.05 -5.26 32.25
C LEU A 369 -8.61 -5.69 32.58
N TYR A 370 -7.69 -5.54 31.63
CA TYR A 370 -6.29 -5.89 31.85
C TYR A 370 -5.65 -5.03 32.94
N SER A 371 -5.89 -3.71 32.92
CA SER A 371 -5.42 -2.80 33.96
C SER A 371 -5.97 -3.15 35.34
N LYS A 372 -7.26 -3.50 35.45
CA LYS A 372 -7.83 -3.99 36.72
C LYS A 372 -7.14 -5.26 37.22
N GLY A 373 -6.82 -6.18 36.32
CA GLY A 373 -6.04 -7.37 36.68
C GLY A 373 -4.66 -7.03 37.22
N LEU A 374 -3.98 -6.03 36.66
CA LEU A 374 -2.72 -5.52 37.20
C LEU A 374 -2.88 -4.92 38.60
N ASP A 375 -3.96 -4.17 38.84
CA ASP A 375 -4.25 -3.60 40.17
C ASP A 375 -4.48 -4.69 41.21
N TYR A 376 -5.25 -5.74 40.88
CA TYR A 376 -5.46 -6.89 41.76
C TYR A 376 -4.16 -7.65 42.03
N TYR A 377 -3.34 -7.86 40.99
CA TYR A 377 -2.06 -8.53 41.12
C TYR A 377 -1.11 -7.74 42.03
N ALA A 378 -1.05 -6.41 41.89
CA ALA A 378 -0.24 -5.55 42.74
C ALA A 378 -0.68 -5.58 44.22
N ASN A 379 -1.97 -5.78 44.48
CA ASN A 379 -2.54 -5.92 45.82
C ASN A 379 -2.50 -7.37 46.36
N SER A 380 -1.75 -8.28 45.71
CA SER A 380 -1.66 -9.71 46.07
C SER A 380 -3.00 -10.46 46.03
N GLN A 381 -3.98 -9.95 45.29
CA GLN A 381 -5.27 -10.60 45.06
C GLN A 381 -5.21 -11.41 43.76
N TRP A 382 -4.41 -12.47 43.76
CA TRP A 382 -4.02 -13.20 42.54
C TRP A 382 -5.20 -13.90 41.86
N GLU A 383 -6.15 -14.44 42.63
CA GLU A 383 -7.34 -15.11 42.08
C GLU A 383 -8.24 -14.13 41.33
N LEU A 384 -8.45 -12.93 41.89
CA LEU A 384 -9.21 -11.85 41.24
C LEU A 384 -8.48 -11.33 39.99
N ALA A 385 -7.14 -11.26 40.02
CA ALA A 385 -6.35 -10.90 38.85
C ALA A 385 -6.54 -11.90 37.71
N ILE A 386 -6.49 -13.20 38.02
CA ILE A 386 -6.74 -14.29 37.05
C ILE A 386 -8.15 -14.16 36.46
N GLU A 387 -9.17 -13.93 37.27
CA GLU A 387 -10.55 -13.76 36.80
C GLU A 387 -10.67 -12.63 35.77
N GLN A 388 -10.07 -11.45 36.04
CA GLN A 388 -10.10 -10.33 35.09
C GLN A 388 -9.35 -10.65 33.80
N TRP A 389 -8.22 -11.34 33.87
CA TRP A 389 -7.46 -11.73 32.69
C TRP A 389 -8.14 -12.85 31.88
N GLU A 390 -8.88 -13.75 32.51
CA GLU A 390 -9.73 -14.73 31.81
C GLU A 390 -10.86 -14.03 31.04
N GLU A 391 -11.47 -12.98 31.60
CA GLU A 391 -12.42 -12.12 30.88
C GLU A 391 -11.77 -11.41 29.67
N VAL A 392 -10.51 -10.95 29.80
CA VAL A 392 -9.75 -10.44 28.64
C VAL A 392 -9.63 -11.51 27.55
N LEU A 393 -9.32 -12.76 27.91
CA LEU A 393 -9.16 -13.85 26.94
C LEU A 393 -10.47 -14.26 26.26
N LYS A 394 -11.63 -14.06 26.91
CA LYS A 394 -12.95 -14.19 26.25
C LYS A 394 -13.12 -13.17 25.12
N LEU A 395 -12.61 -11.95 25.29
CA LEU A 395 -12.66 -10.89 24.29
C LEU A 395 -11.54 -11.00 23.24
N ASN A 396 -10.34 -11.38 23.64
CA ASN A 396 -9.19 -11.60 22.76
C ASN A 396 -8.36 -12.79 23.26
N LYS A 397 -8.57 -13.95 22.62
CA LYS A 397 -7.91 -15.21 22.97
C LYS A 397 -6.38 -15.19 22.85
N ARG A 398 -5.81 -14.22 22.11
CA ARG A 398 -4.36 -14.10 21.84
C ARG A 398 -3.79 -12.82 22.47
N TYR A 399 -4.31 -12.43 23.62
CA TYR A 399 -3.78 -11.30 24.37
C TYR A 399 -2.61 -11.77 25.23
N ASP A 400 -1.41 -11.81 24.64
CA ASP A 400 -0.18 -12.37 25.23
C ASP A 400 0.08 -11.88 26.67
N PRO A 401 -0.09 -10.58 27.01
CA PRO A 401 0.12 -10.11 28.38
C PRO A 401 -0.82 -10.72 29.42
N ALA A 402 -2.07 -11.04 29.06
CA ALA A 402 -3.03 -11.67 29.99
C ALA A 402 -2.68 -13.16 30.19
N ILE A 403 -2.20 -13.85 29.15
CA ILE A 403 -1.74 -15.24 29.24
C ILE A 403 -0.56 -15.32 30.22
N LEU A 404 0.47 -14.49 30.00
CA LEU A 404 1.64 -14.42 30.86
C LEU A 404 1.29 -13.96 32.28
N GLY A 405 0.35 -13.02 32.41
CA GLY A 405 -0.17 -12.58 33.69
C GLY A 405 -0.77 -13.75 34.49
N ILE A 406 -1.67 -14.53 33.89
CA ILE A 406 -2.32 -15.68 34.53
C ILE A 406 -1.27 -16.71 34.98
N GLU A 407 -0.28 -17.03 34.13
CA GLU A 407 0.81 -17.95 34.48
C GLU A 407 1.62 -17.44 35.68
N SER A 408 1.93 -16.13 35.70
CA SER A 408 2.65 -15.50 36.80
C SER A 408 1.84 -15.53 38.11
N ALA A 409 0.56 -15.17 38.07
CA ALA A 409 -0.33 -15.21 39.25
C ALA A 409 -0.51 -16.63 39.80
N ARG A 410 -0.67 -17.64 38.94
CA ARG A 410 -0.74 -19.04 39.37
C ARG A 410 0.54 -19.49 40.07
N SER A 411 1.69 -19.07 39.55
CA SER A 411 2.98 -19.36 40.18
C SER A 411 3.12 -18.71 41.57
N GLN A 412 2.59 -17.49 41.76
CA GLN A 412 2.58 -16.82 43.07
C GLN A 412 1.68 -17.52 44.08
N ILE A 413 0.48 -17.94 43.67
CA ILE A 413 -0.44 -18.72 44.51
C ILE A 413 0.26 -20.01 44.96
N GLU A 414 0.82 -20.78 44.03
CA GLU A 414 1.51 -22.04 44.35
C GLU A 414 2.70 -21.81 45.31
N MET A 415 3.50 -20.77 45.10
CA MET A 415 4.59 -20.41 46.00
C MET A 415 4.08 -20.08 47.40
N TYR A 416 3.03 -19.28 47.52
CA TYR A 416 2.44 -18.90 48.80
C TYR A 416 1.88 -20.12 49.55
N GLU A 417 1.23 -21.04 48.84
CA GLU A 417 0.73 -22.28 49.44
C GLU A 417 1.85 -23.19 49.94
N ARG A 418 2.95 -23.31 49.19
CA ARG A 418 4.13 -24.08 49.63
C ARG A 418 4.74 -23.49 50.90
N VAL A 419 4.93 -22.18 50.95
CA VAL A 419 5.47 -21.46 52.12
C VAL A 419 4.57 -21.64 53.34
N ARG A 420 3.26 -21.48 53.15
CA ARG A 420 2.25 -21.72 54.18
C ARG A 420 2.36 -23.14 54.72
N ASN A 421 2.36 -24.14 53.83
CA ASN A 421 2.44 -25.54 54.23
C ASN A 421 3.75 -25.84 54.96
N SER A 422 4.90 -25.31 54.53
CA SER A 422 6.17 -25.50 55.25
C SER A 422 6.19 -24.89 56.65
N MET A 423 5.52 -23.75 56.86
CA MET A 423 5.41 -23.14 58.20
C MET A 423 4.54 -23.99 59.15
N PHE A 424 3.59 -24.77 58.63
CA PHE A 424 2.75 -25.66 59.44
C PHE A 424 3.38 -27.05 59.71
N PHE A 425 4.54 -27.37 59.14
CA PHE A 425 5.28 -28.61 59.43
C PHE A 425 6.41 -28.43 60.47
N GLU A 426 6.63 -27.22 61.00
CA GLU A 426 7.61 -26.92 62.05
C GLU A 426 7.01 -26.81 63.48
N GLU A 427 5.70 -27.08 63.65
CA GLU A 427 5.04 -27.35 64.94
C GLU A 427 4.83 -28.86 65.13
#